data_AF-Q67W19-F1
#
_entry.id   AF-Q67W19-F1
#
_cell.length_a   1.000
_cell.length_b   1.000
_cell.length_c   1.000
_cell.angle_alpha   90.00
_cell.angle_beta   90.00
_cell.angle_gamma   90.00
#
_symmetry.space_group_name_H-M   'P 1'
#
loop_
_entity.id
_entity.type
_entity.pdbx_description
1 polymer ?
#
loop_
_entity_poly.entity_id
_entity_poly.type
_entity_poly.pdbx_seq_one_letter_code
_entity_poly.pdbx_strand_id
1 'polypeptide(L)'
;MESYLEMRKRQSEEEEAKKREEEAKKREEASKADDCSIRNCITVVESMEELSNEEKVKSFGVFKDAQNREIFMSAGPMTRLIWLRTMLV
;
A
#
# COMPACT_ATOMS: atom_id res chain seq x y z
N MET A 1 2.76 -12.14 47.90
CA MET A 1 1.58 -12.47 47.08
C MET A 1 1.25 -11.34 46.12
N GLU A 2 1.35 -10.08 46.55
CA GLU A 2 1.19 -8.88 45.71
C GLU A 2 2.14 -8.82 44.51
N SER A 3 3.44 -9.12 44.67
CA SER A 3 4.40 -9.06 43.55
C SER A 3 4.08 -10.03 42.40
N TYR A 4 3.46 -11.18 42.70
CA TYR A 4 3.03 -12.14 41.68
C TYR A 4 1.82 -11.63 40.90
N LEU A 5 0.89 -10.95 41.58
CA LEU A 5 -0.28 -10.34 40.96
C LEU A 5 0.11 -9.16 40.05
N GLU A 6 1.07 -8.34 40.48
CA GLU A 6 1.62 -7.25 39.67
C GLU A 6 2.34 -7.77 38.42
N MET A 7 3.17 -8.81 38.56
CA MET A 7 3.86 -9.42 37.43
C MET A 7 2.86 -9.97 36.40
N ARG A 8 1.81 -10.66 36.85
CA ARG A 8 0.77 -11.22 35.98
C ARG A 8 -0.06 -10.14 35.28
N LYS A 9 -0.35 -9.04 35.99
CA LYS A 9 -1.03 -7.86 35.44
C LYS A 9 -0.18 -7.21 34.34
N ARG A 10 1.12 -7.02 34.58
CA ARG A 10 2.05 -6.45 33.59
C ARG A 10 2.16 -7.31 32.33
N GLN A 11 2.20 -8.64 32.48
CA GLN A 11 2.21 -9.56 31.33
C GLN A 11 0.93 -9.45 30.50
N SER A 12 -0.24 -9.39 31.16
CA SER A 12 -1.51 -9.21 30.47
C SER A 12 -1.60 -7.88 29.72
N GLU A 13 -1.08 -6.79 30.30
CA GLU A 13 -1.06 -5.47 29.66
C GLU A 13 -0.11 -5.45 28.45
N GLU A 14 1.04 -6.12 28.53
CA GLU A 14 2.00 -6.21 27.42
C GLU A 14 1.47 -7.07 26.25
N GLU A 15 0.79 -8.18 26.53
CA GLU A 15 0.13 -8.99 25.49
C GLU A 15 -0.99 -8.22 24.79
N GLU A 16 -1.83 -7.49 25.54
CA GLU A 16 -2.87 -6.64 24.99
C GLU A 16 -2.30 -5.50 24.13
N ALA A 17 -1.19 -4.90 24.55
CA ALA A 17 -0.50 -3.87 23.77
C ALA A 17 0.03 -4.42 22.44
N LYS A 18 0.71 -5.59 22.47
CA LYS A 18 1.20 -6.25 21.25
C LYS A 18 0.08 -6.60 20.29
N LYS A 19 -1.04 -7.12 20.82
CA LYS A 19 -2.20 -7.47 19.99
C LYS A 19 -2.80 -6.24 19.30
N ARG A 20 -2.92 -5.11 20.01
CA ARG A 20 -3.41 -3.84 19.42
C ARG A 20 -2.45 -3.30 18.36
N GLU A 21 -1.14 -3.39 18.58
CA GLU A 21 -0.14 -2.98 17.59
C GLU A 21 -0.22 -3.84 16.32
N GLU A 22 -0.36 -5.15 16.47
CA GLU A 22 -0.49 -6.07 15.34
C GLU A 22 -1.80 -5.86 14.57
N GLU A 23 -2.91 -5.59 15.26
CA GLU A 23 -4.19 -5.24 14.64
C GLU A 23 -4.14 -3.88 13.92
N ALA A 24 -3.46 -2.88 14.50
CA ALA A 24 -3.25 -1.59 13.85
C ALA A 24 -2.43 -1.74 12.56
N LYS A 25 -1.36 -2.54 12.62
CA LYS A 25 -0.51 -2.83 11.45
C LYS A 25 -1.28 -3.56 10.35
N LYS A 26 -2.08 -4.57 10.70
CA LYS A 26 -2.96 -5.26 9.74
C LYS A 26 -4.00 -4.34 9.10
N ARG A 27 -4.55 -3.38 9.87
CA ARG A 27 -5.48 -2.37 9.34
C ARG A 27 -4.80 -1.39 8.39
N GLU A 28 -3.57 -0.97 8.72
CA GLU A 28 -2.77 -0.11 7.85
C GLU A 28 -2.40 -0.83 6.54
N GLU A 29 -1.98 -2.10 6.61
CA GLU A 29 -1.70 -2.93 5.45
C GLU A 29 -2.96 -3.15 4.59
N ALA A 30 -4.12 -3.39 5.22
CA ALA A 30 -5.39 -3.50 4.52
C ALA A 30 -5.82 -2.18 3.83
N SER A 31 -5.53 -1.03 4.46
CA SER A 31 -5.77 0.29 3.86
C SER A 31 -4.88 0.51 2.63
N LYS A 32 -3.60 0.17 2.71
CA LYS A 32 -2.64 0.27 1.58
C LYS A 32 -3.02 -0.66 0.42
N ALA A 33 -3.65 -1.81 0.72
CA ALA A 33 -4.11 -2.74 -0.30
C ALA A 33 -5.26 -2.17 -1.15
N ASP A 34 -6.16 -1.39 -0.55
CA ASP A 34 -7.23 -0.69 -1.29
C ASP A 34 -6.67 0.47 -2.12
N ASP A 35 -5.68 1.19 -1.57
CA ASP A 35 -4.96 2.25 -2.28
C ASP A 35 -4.29 1.72 -3.55
N CYS A 36 -3.80 0.48 -3.56
CA CYS A 36 -3.16 -0.18 -4.71
C CYS A 36 -4.13 -0.97 -5.61
N SER A 37 -5.43 -0.68 -5.57
CA SER A 37 -6.41 -1.29 -6.47
C SER A 37 -6.20 -0.87 -7.94
N ILE A 38 -6.55 -1.73 -8.90
CA ILE A 38 -6.49 -1.40 -10.34
C ILE A 38 -7.26 -0.10 -10.63
N ARG A 39 -8.43 0.06 -10.01
CA ARG A 39 -9.27 1.26 -10.17
C ARG A 39 -8.51 2.52 -9.78
N ASN A 40 -7.81 2.52 -8.65
CA ASN A 40 -7.06 3.68 -8.19
C ASN A 40 -5.85 3.96 -9.07
N CYS A 41 -5.13 2.93 -9.53
CA CYS A 41 -4.05 3.12 -10.51
C CYS A 41 -4.55 3.77 -11.80
N ILE A 42 -5.71 3.34 -12.32
CA ILE A 42 -6.34 3.95 -13.51
C ILE A 42 -6.70 5.41 -13.23
N THR A 43 -7.36 5.73 -12.11
CA THR A 43 -7.72 7.12 -11.76
C THR A 43 -6.48 8.03 -11.75
N VAL A 44 -5.38 7.56 -11.17
CA VAL A 44 -4.11 8.29 -11.16
C VAL A 44 -3.58 8.48 -12.58
N VAL A 45 -3.51 7.42 -13.39
CA VAL A 45 -3.03 7.52 -14.78
C VAL A 45 -3.89 8.47 -15.63
N GLU A 46 -5.21 8.44 -15.45
CA GLU A 46 -6.12 9.36 -16.14
C GLU A 46 -5.82 10.82 -15.78
N SER A 47 -5.39 11.10 -14.54
CA SER A 47 -4.99 12.43 -14.08
C SER A 47 -3.58 12.87 -14.51
N MET A 48 -2.75 11.99 -15.06
CA MET A 48 -1.40 12.33 -15.54
C MET A 48 -1.49 12.99 -16.92
N GLU A 49 -1.22 14.29 -16.98
CA GLU A 49 -1.28 15.09 -18.21
C GLU A 49 -0.11 14.82 -19.17
N GLU A 50 1.01 14.33 -18.64
CA GLU A 50 2.23 14.03 -19.41
C GLU A 50 2.12 12.76 -20.25
N LEU A 51 1.09 11.94 -20.04
CA LEU A 51 0.84 10.69 -20.77
C LEU A 51 -0.16 10.93 -21.90
N SER A 52 0.19 10.44 -23.09
CA SER A 52 -0.76 10.33 -24.19
C SER A 52 -1.86 9.31 -23.88
N ASN A 53 -3.02 9.43 -24.53
CA ASN A 53 -4.11 8.45 -24.39
C ASN A 53 -3.66 7.02 -24.74
N GLU A 54 -2.72 6.87 -25.68
CA GLU A 54 -2.16 5.56 -26.03
C GLU A 54 -1.31 4.99 -24.88
N GLU A 55 -0.44 5.80 -24.26
CA GLU A 55 0.32 5.38 -23.08
C GLU A 55 -0.62 5.02 -21.92
N LYS A 56 -1.69 5.79 -21.70
CA LYS A 56 -2.70 5.49 -20.67
C LYS A 56 -3.33 4.12 -20.89
N VAL A 57 -3.82 3.82 -22.10
CA VAL A 57 -4.43 2.52 -22.40
C VAL A 57 -3.42 1.37 -22.25
N LYS A 58 -2.17 1.53 -22.71
CA LYS A 58 -1.13 0.50 -22.56
C LYS A 58 -0.82 0.21 -21.09
N SER A 59 -0.87 1.22 -20.21
CA SER A 59 -0.63 1.05 -18.77
C SER A 59 -1.62 0.10 -18.08
N PHE A 60 -2.83 -0.07 -18.62
CA PHE A 60 -3.82 -0.99 -18.04
C PHE A 60 -3.33 -2.45 -18.03
N GLY A 61 -2.45 -2.81 -18.97
CA GLY A 61 -1.76 -4.10 -18.99
C GLY A 61 -0.79 -4.25 -17.81
N VAL A 62 -0.04 -3.20 -17.49
CA VAL A 62 0.93 -3.15 -16.39
C VAL A 62 0.24 -3.36 -15.04
N PHE A 63 -0.95 -2.79 -14.84
CA PHE A 63 -1.69 -2.86 -13.58
C PHE A 63 -2.39 -4.20 -13.32
N LYS A 64 -2.37 -5.16 -14.25
CA LYS A 64 -2.87 -6.52 -13.97
C LYS A 64 -2.04 -7.20 -12.87
N ASP A 65 -0.76 -6.90 -12.80
CA ASP A 65 0.15 -7.39 -11.78
C ASP A 65 0.03 -6.59 -10.48
N ALA A 66 -0.06 -7.27 -9.34
CA ALA A 66 -0.25 -6.64 -8.04
C ALA A 66 0.99 -5.86 -7.56
N GLN A 67 2.20 -6.38 -7.82
CA GLN A 67 3.44 -5.73 -7.44
C GLN A 67 3.65 -4.46 -8.27
N ASN A 68 3.31 -4.49 -9.55
CA ASN A 68 3.35 -3.30 -10.40
C ASN A 68 2.44 -2.17 -9.88
N ARG A 69 1.25 -2.51 -9.36
CA ARG A 69 0.37 -1.50 -8.74
C ARG A 69 0.98 -0.90 -7.49
N GLU A 70 1.59 -1.73 -6.64
CA GLU A 70 2.25 -1.28 -5.42
C GLU A 70 3.44 -0.37 -5.71
N ILE A 71 4.28 -0.73 -6.70
CA ILE A 71 5.40 0.11 -7.17
C ILE A 71 4.87 1.45 -7.69
N PHE A 72 3.84 1.42 -8.54
CA PHE A 72 3.26 2.63 -9.13
C PHE A 72 2.67 3.58 -8.08
N MET A 73 1.89 3.07 -7.13
CA MET A 73 1.24 3.89 -6.11
C MET A 73 2.23 4.41 -5.05
N SER A 74 3.30 3.66 -4.77
CA SER A 74 4.34 4.05 -3.80
C SER A 74 5.36 5.05 -4.38
N ALA A 75 5.54 5.08 -5.70
CA ALA A 75 6.47 5.99 -6.35
C ALA A 75 5.97 7.45 -6.36
N GLY A 76 6.86 8.41 -6.19
CA GLY A 76 6.54 9.85 -6.36
C GLY A 76 6.17 10.19 -7.80
N PRO A 77 5.53 11.35 -8.07
CA PRO A 77 4.95 11.66 -9.39
C PRO A 77 5.93 11.51 -10.56
N MET A 78 7.13 12.08 -10.45
CA MET A 78 8.14 12.01 -11.52
C MET A 78 8.73 10.61 -11.69
N THR A 79 9.08 9.92 -10.60
CA THR A 79 9.65 8.57 -10.68
C THR A 79 8.62 7.55 -11.16
N ARG A 80 7.35 7.72 -10.80
CA ARG A 80 6.21 6.95 -11.30
C ARG A 80 6.03 7.09 -12.81
N LEU A 81 6.07 8.32 -13.32
CA LEU A 81 5.98 8.59 -14.77
C LEU A 81 7.12 7.92 -15.53
N ILE A 82 8.36 8.09 -15.06
CA ILE A 82 9.54 7.48 -15.69
C ILE A 82 9.44 5.96 -15.65
N TRP A 83 9.14 5.38 -14.48
CA TRP A 83 8.98 3.94 -14.31
C TRP A 83 7.89 3.38 -15.22
N LEU A 84 6.72 4.04 -15.29
CA LEU A 84 5.63 3.56 -16.13
C LEU A 84 6.07 3.49 -17.59
N ARG A 85 6.75 4.52 -18.10
CA ARG A 85 7.29 4.53 -19.47
C ARG A 85 8.27 3.38 -19.74
N THR A 86 9.06 2.96 -18.75
CA THR A 86 9.94 1.79 -18.91
C THR A 86 9.17 0.47 -19.02
N MET A 87 7.93 0.41 -18.51
CA MET A 87 7.06 -0.77 -18.57
C MET A 87 6.21 -0.84 -19.86
N LEU A 88 6.14 0.24 -20.64
CA LEU A 88 5.35 0.31 -21.89
C LEU A 88 6.13 -0.07 -23.16
N VAL A 89 7.40 -0.46 -23.00
CA VAL A 89 8.33 -0.85 -24.08
C VAL A 89 8.12 -2.32 -24.46
#